data_AF-A0A8T9KKT5-F1
#
_entry.id   AF-A0A8T9KKT5-F1
#
_cell.length_a   1.000
_cell.length_b   1.000
_cell.length_c   1.000
_cell.angle_alpha   90.00
_cell.angle_beta   90.00
_cell.angle_gamma   90.00
#
_symmetry.space_group_name_H-M   'P 1'
#
loop_
_entity.id
_entity.type
_entity.pdbx_description
1 polymer ?
#
loop_
_entity_poly.entity_id
_entity_poly.type
_entity_poly.pdbx_seq_one_letter_code
_entity_poly.pdbx_strand_id
1 'polypeptide(L)'
;FDDEGVLRAINPENGFFGVAPGTSMKTNPMAMKTILRNTIFTNVAKTSDGGVFWEGLEKETPNNVSIRSWLGEENWSAESGKPAAHPNSRFCTPAGQCPIIDPAWEDSAGVPISAILFGGRRPEGVPLVYESYDWKHGVLVGAAMRSEATAAAEFKGKAIMHDPFAMRPFFGYNFGQYLT
;
A
#
# COMPACT_ATOMS: atom_id res chain seq x y z
N PHE A 1 -16.93 9.15 -18.12
CA PHE A 1 -18.32 8.82 -17.81
C PHE A 1 -18.83 7.93 -18.91
N ASP A 2 -19.65 6.93 -18.60
CA ASP A 2 -20.38 6.16 -19.61
C ASP A 2 -21.50 7.02 -20.25
N ASP A 3 -22.25 6.44 -21.19
CA ASP A 3 -23.30 7.13 -21.94
C ASP A 3 -24.46 7.59 -21.02
N GLU A 4 -24.57 7.00 -19.83
CA GLU A 4 -25.52 7.36 -18.78
C GLU A 4 -24.99 8.43 -17.81
N GLY A 5 -23.75 8.90 -17.99
CA GLY A 5 -23.16 9.92 -17.12
C GLY A 5 -22.60 9.37 -15.80
N VAL A 6 -22.27 8.08 -15.72
CA VAL A 6 -21.68 7.43 -14.54
C VAL A 6 -20.16 7.33 -14.67
N LEU A 7 -19.43 7.66 -13.61
CA LEU A 7 -17.98 7.50 -13.58
C LEU A 7 -17.64 6.01 -13.46
N ARG A 8 -16.96 5.44 -14.46
CA ARG A 8 -16.50 4.04 -14.48
C ARG A 8 -15.01 3.97 -14.17
N ALA A 9 -14.60 2.95 -13.43
CA ALA A 9 -13.19 2.64 -13.18
C ALA A 9 -12.86 1.19 -13.51
N ILE A 10 -11.68 1.00 -14.08
CA ILE A 10 -11.03 -0.31 -14.24
C ILE A 10 -9.74 -0.32 -13.42
N ASN A 11 -9.30 -1.50 -13.01
CA ASN A 11 -7.94 -1.69 -12.54
C ASN A 11 -7.06 -2.14 -13.73
N PRO A 12 -6.08 -1.35 -14.19
CA PRO A 12 -5.20 -1.76 -15.28
C PRO A 12 -4.14 -2.78 -14.87
N GLU A 13 -3.99 -3.08 -13.57
CA GLU A 13 -3.00 -4.03 -13.05
C GLU A 13 -3.56 -5.45 -12.93
N ASN A 14 -2.68 -6.45 -13.06
CA ASN A 14 -3.02 -7.88 -12.93
C ASN A 14 -2.50 -8.51 -11.62
N GLY A 15 -2.05 -7.69 -10.68
CA GLY A 15 -1.41 -8.16 -9.45
C GLY A 15 -1.31 -7.08 -8.40
N PHE A 16 -0.83 -7.47 -7.22
CA PHE A 16 -0.54 -6.56 -6.13
C PHE A 16 0.96 -6.48 -5.90
N PHE A 17 1.49 -5.26 -5.88
CA PHE A 17 2.85 -4.97 -5.44
C PHE A 17 2.83 -4.33 -4.05
N GLY A 18 2.45 -5.11 -3.04
CA GLY A 18 2.18 -4.62 -1.69
C GLY A 18 3.43 -4.51 -0.81
N VAL A 19 3.44 -3.53 0.08
CA VAL A 19 4.45 -3.40 1.15
C VAL A 19 4.28 -4.56 2.12
N ALA A 20 5.34 -5.34 2.36
CA ALA A 20 5.28 -6.49 3.25
C ALA A 20 5.25 -6.09 4.75
N PRO A 21 6.17 -5.25 5.26
CA PRO A 21 6.22 -4.90 6.69
C PRO A 21 4.90 -4.35 7.22
N GLY A 22 4.46 -4.84 8.38
CA GLY A 22 3.17 -4.53 8.98
C GLY A 22 1.99 -5.36 8.46
N THR A 23 2.15 -6.17 7.40
CA THR A 23 1.15 -7.15 6.96
C THR A 23 1.16 -8.36 7.88
N SER A 24 0.00 -8.75 8.41
CA SER A 24 -0.16 -9.90 9.32
C SER A 24 -1.59 -10.41 9.27
N MET A 25 -1.87 -11.55 9.90
CA MET A 25 -3.25 -12.04 10.03
C MET A 25 -4.15 -11.08 10.82
N LYS A 26 -3.56 -10.20 11.63
CA LYS A 26 -4.30 -9.16 12.35
C LYS A 26 -4.61 -7.94 11.48
N THR A 27 -3.66 -7.47 10.67
CA THR A 27 -3.80 -6.22 9.92
C THR A 27 -4.39 -6.41 8.54
N ASN A 28 -4.03 -7.50 7.85
CA ASN A 28 -4.53 -7.82 6.52
C ASN A 28 -4.51 -9.35 6.26
N PRO A 29 -5.47 -10.09 6.83
CA PRO A 29 -5.56 -11.54 6.63
C PRO A 29 -5.83 -11.94 5.18
N MET A 30 -6.39 -11.04 4.35
CA MET A 30 -6.61 -11.34 2.94
C MET A 30 -5.29 -11.33 2.17
N ALA A 31 -4.44 -10.32 2.36
CA ALA A 31 -3.10 -10.32 1.80
C ALA A 31 -2.29 -11.55 2.24
N MET A 32 -2.33 -11.90 3.53
CA MET A 32 -1.66 -13.11 4.03
C MET A 32 -2.10 -14.38 3.30
N LYS A 33 -3.39 -14.53 3.00
CA LYS A 33 -3.90 -15.68 2.22
C LYS A 33 -3.52 -15.62 0.73
N THR A 34 -3.47 -14.41 0.15
CA THR A 34 -3.11 -14.19 -1.26
C THR A 34 -1.66 -14.59 -1.54
N ILE A 35 -0.74 -14.27 -0.63
CA ILE A 35 0.71 -14.36 -0.87
C ILE A 35 1.32 -15.75 -0.63
N LEU A 36 0.54 -16.74 -0.18
CA LEU A 36 1.04 -18.08 0.18
C LEU A 36 1.51 -18.92 -1.02
N ARG A 37 1.14 -18.53 -2.25
CA ARG A 37 1.50 -19.25 -3.48
C ARG A 37 1.77 -18.27 -4.63
N ASN A 38 2.56 -18.71 -5.61
CA ASN A 38 2.87 -17.97 -6.84
C ASN A 38 3.27 -16.49 -6.60
N THR A 39 3.99 -16.23 -5.51
CA THR A 39 4.32 -14.88 -5.06
C THR A 39 5.83 -14.72 -5.02
N ILE A 40 6.29 -13.59 -5.56
CA ILE A 40 7.70 -13.19 -5.48
C ILE A 40 7.84 -12.20 -4.33
N PHE A 41 8.78 -12.47 -3.43
CA PHE A 41 9.12 -11.56 -2.35
C PHE A 41 10.47 -10.91 -2.61
N THR A 42 10.57 -9.61 -2.35
CA THR A 42 11.78 -8.82 -2.56
C THR A 42 12.18 -8.10 -1.29
N ASN A 43 13.43 -8.30 -0.86
CA ASN A 43 14.04 -7.68 0.33
C ASN A 43 13.32 -7.97 1.66
N VAL A 44 12.61 -9.09 1.76
CA VAL A 44 12.11 -9.63 3.04
C VAL A 44 13.16 -10.54 3.69
N ALA A 45 13.00 -10.85 4.97
CA ALA A 45 13.81 -11.86 5.63
C ALA A 45 13.31 -13.28 5.30
N LYS A 46 14.18 -14.27 5.48
CA LYS A 46 13.90 -15.69 5.27
C LYS A 46 14.04 -16.46 6.57
N THR A 47 13.11 -17.37 6.84
CA THR A 47 13.19 -18.27 8.00
C THR A 47 13.89 -19.59 7.63
N SER A 48 14.49 -20.26 8.61
CA SER A 48 15.27 -21.50 8.38
C SER A 48 14.46 -22.68 7.85
N ASP A 49 13.14 -22.67 8.03
CA ASP A 49 12.19 -23.65 7.49
C ASP A 49 11.71 -23.32 6.06
N GLY A 50 12.23 -22.25 5.45
CA GLY A 50 11.93 -21.84 4.07
C GLY A 50 10.80 -20.82 3.94
N GLY A 51 10.26 -20.33 5.04
CA GLY A 51 9.29 -19.22 5.05
C GLY A 51 9.91 -17.83 4.90
N VAL A 52 9.08 -16.81 5.12
CA VAL A 52 9.42 -15.39 5.03
C VAL A 52 9.14 -14.70 6.36
N PHE A 53 9.87 -13.61 6.61
CA PHE A 53 9.69 -12.79 7.81
C PHE A 53 9.82 -11.30 7.49
N TRP A 54 9.09 -10.49 8.24
CA TRP A 54 9.21 -9.03 8.31
C TRP A 54 8.63 -8.53 9.63
N GLU A 55 8.92 -7.29 9.98
CA GLU A 55 8.43 -6.65 11.19
C GLU A 55 6.89 -6.66 11.24
N GLY A 56 6.34 -7.20 12.33
CA GLY A 56 4.91 -7.41 12.52
C GLY A 56 4.45 -8.86 12.47
N LEU A 57 5.32 -9.80 12.09
CA LEU A 57 5.04 -11.25 12.10
C LEU A 57 5.58 -11.99 13.33
N GLU A 58 6.07 -11.28 14.36
CA GLU A 58 6.73 -11.88 15.52
C GLU A 58 5.82 -12.88 16.28
N LYS A 59 4.50 -12.68 16.23
CA LYS A 59 3.52 -13.57 16.87
C LYS A 59 3.10 -14.76 16.02
N GLU A 60 3.37 -14.70 14.72
CA GLU A 60 2.96 -15.71 13.72
C GLU A 60 4.14 -16.61 13.33
N THR A 61 5.37 -16.16 13.59
CA THR A 61 6.60 -16.88 13.28
C THR A 61 6.92 -17.87 14.40
N PRO A 62 7.22 -19.15 14.08
CA PRO A 62 7.60 -20.12 15.10
C PRO A 62 8.86 -19.70 15.88
N ASN A 63 8.89 -19.92 17.19
CA ASN A 63 10.05 -19.55 18.03
C ASN A 63 11.30 -20.41 17.79
N ASN A 64 11.16 -21.52 17.05
CA ASN A 64 12.22 -22.49 16.82
C ASN A 64 12.90 -22.35 15.43
N VAL A 65 12.60 -21.28 14.69
CA VAL A 65 13.28 -20.99 13.41
C VAL A 65 14.25 -19.83 13.57
N SER A 66 15.38 -19.90 12.87
CA SER A 66 16.27 -18.75 12.76
C SER A 66 15.84 -17.86 11.59
N ILE A 67 16.16 -16.58 11.68
CA ILE A 67 15.82 -15.56 10.68
C ILE A 67 17.11 -15.08 10.03
N ARG A 68 17.16 -15.09 8.69
CA ARG A 68 18.19 -14.43 7.90
C ARG A 68 17.63 -13.13 7.34
N SER A 69 18.30 -12.02 7.63
CA SER A 69 17.83 -10.70 7.19
C SER A 69 17.93 -10.51 5.68
N TRP A 70 17.28 -9.47 5.16
CA TRP A 70 17.33 -9.08 3.74
C TRP A 70 18.73 -8.69 3.26
N LEU A 71 19.63 -8.29 4.16
CA LEU A 71 21.06 -8.05 3.87
C LEU A 71 21.91 -9.33 3.94
N GLY A 72 21.28 -10.46 4.25
CA GLY A 72 21.94 -11.75 4.36
C GLY A 72 22.61 -12.00 5.73
N GLU A 73 22.37 -11.16 6.74
CA GLU A 73 22.85 -11.38 8.11
C GLU A 73 22.12 -12.60 8.70
N GLU A 74 22.87 -13.64 9.05
CA GLU A 74 22.33 -14.86 9.66
C GLU A 74 21.98 -14.64 11.14
N ASN A 75 20.99 -15.38 11.65
CA ASN A 75 20.53 -15.32 13.05
C ASN A 75 20.15 -13.92 13.53
N TRP A 76 19.41 -13.19 12.69
CA TRP A 76 18.84 -11.91 13.06
C TRP A 76 17.98 -12.04 14.33
N SER A 77 18.10 -11.05 15.21
CA SER A 77 17.22 -10.87 16.36
C SER A 77 16.76 -9.41 16.46
N ALA A 78 15.61 -9.18 17.10
CA ALA A 78 15.09 -7.84 17.34
C ALA A 78 16.05 -6.95 18.17
N GLU A 79 16.94 -7.57 18.96
CA GLU A 79 17.95 -6.89 19.77
C GLU A 79 19.06 -6.24 18.93
N SER A 80 19.23 -6.66 17.66
CA SER A 80 20.23 -6.08 16.75
C SER A 80 19.99 -4.60 16.40
N GLY A 81 18.79 -4.08 16.66
CA GLY A 81 18.39 -2.70 16.35
C GLY A 81 18.25 -2.39 14.85
N LYS A 82 18.48 -3.38 13.97
CA LYS A 82 18.28 -3.29 12.53
C LYS A 82 17.03 -4.07 12.13
N PRO A 83 16.27 -3.62 11.11
CA PRO A 83 15.13 -4.41 10.64
C PRO A 83 15.60 -5.65 9.87
N ALA A 84 14.89 -6.76 10.06
CA ALA A 84 15.06 -8.02 9.35
C ALA A 84 14.69 -7.88 7.87
N ALA A 85 13.64 -7.12 7.56
CA ALA A 85 13.20 -6.81 6.19
C ALA A 85 13.44 -5.33 5.87
N HIS A 86 13.63 -5.00 4.59
CA HIS A 86 13.69 -3.59 4.21
C HIS A 86 12.32 -2.92 4.51
N PRO A 87 12.25 -1.67 5.03
CA PRO A 87 10.98 -1.02 5.35
C PRO A 87 10.02 -0.85 4.16
N ASN A 88 10.55 -0.89 2.93
CA ASN A 88 9.80 -0.90 1.67
C ASN A 88 9.96 -2.24 0.91
N SER A 89 10.24 -3.33 1.61
CA SER A 89 10.21 -4.68 1.03
C SER A 89 8.80 -5.03 0.57
N ARG A 90 8.71 -5.89 -0.44
CA ARG A 90 7.49 -6.08 -1.23
C ARG A 90 7.17 -7.54 -1.43
N PHE A 91 5.88 -7.83 -1.53
CA PHE A 91 5.37 -9.01 -2.22
C PHE A 91 4.78 -8.59 -3.57
N CYS A 92 5.00 -9.41 -4.59
CA CYS A 92 4.42 -9.30 -5.91
C CYS A 92 3.60 -10.57 -6.18
N THR A 93 2.28 -10.46 -6.20
CA THR A 93 1.36 -11.61 -6.25
C THR A 93 0.21 -11.39 -7.24
N PRO A 94 -0.27 -12.43 -7.95
CA PRO A 94 -1.40 -12.29 -8.89
C PRO A 94 -2.70 -11.92 -8.19
N ALA A 95 -3.48 -11.00 -8.78
CA ALA A 95 -4.67 -10.42 -8.15
C ALA A 95 -5.78 -11.47 -7.93
N GLY A 96 -5.99 -12.34 -8.92
CA GLY A 96 -7.00 -13.42 -8.86
C GLY A 96 -6.78 -14.46 -7.76
N GLN A 97 -5.66 -14.42 -7.03
CA GLN A 97 -5.46 -15.26 -5.84
C GLN A 97 -6.09 -14.67 -4.57
N CYS A 98 -6.53 -13.40 -4.61
CA CYS A 98 -7.14 -12.75 -3.46
C CYS A 98 -8.49 -13.40 -3.14
N PRO A 99 -8.72 -13.89 -1.91
CA PRO A 99 -9.97 -14.56 -1.56
C PRO A 99 -11.22 -13.69 -1.66
N ILE A 100 -11.05 -12.38 -1.77
CA ILE A 100 -12.11 -11.37 -1.86
C ILE A 100 -11.98 -10.51 -3.11
N ILE A 101 -11.32 -11.00 -4.16
CA ILE A 101 -11.29 -10.29 -5.44
C ILE A 101 -12.73 -10.07 -5.92
N ASP A 102 -13.03 -8.84 -6.34
CA ASP A 102 -14.38 -8.51 -6.81
C ASP A 102 -14.67 -9.29 -8.10
N PRO A 103 -15.87 -9.87 -8.30
CA PRO A 103 -16.18 -10.62 -9.53
C PRO A 103 -16.11 -9.76 -10.80
N ALA A 104 -16.24 -8.43 -10.71
CA ALA A 104 -16.14 -7.50 -11.83
C ALA A 104 -14.74 -6.87 -11.97
N TRP A 105 -13.72 -7.37 -11.28
CA TRP A 105 -12.38 -6.77 -11.29
C TRP A 105 -11.70 -6.72 -12.68
N GLU A 106 -12.07 -7.66 -13.57
CA GLU A 106 -11.64 -7.73 -14.98
C GLU A 106 -12.74 -7.28 -15.97
N ASP A 107 -13.86 -6.74 -15.48
CA ASP A 107 -14.93 -6.28 -16.36
C ASP A 107 -14.45 -5.06 -17.17
N SER A 108 -14.42 -5.24 -18.49
CA SER A 108 -14.05 -4.19 -19.44
C SER A 108 -14.94 -2.95 -19.37
N ALA A 109 -16.20 -3.08 -18.92
CA ALA A 109 -17.10 -1.95 -18.70
C ALA A 109 -16.71 -1.13 -17.45
N GLY A 110 -15.94 -1.73 -16.54
CA GLY A 110 -15.57 -1.14 -15.26
C GLY A 110 -16.73 -1.03 -14.27
N VAL A 111 -16.37 -0.70 -13.03
CA VAL A 111 -17.33 -0.55 -11.93
C VAL A 111 -17.74 0.91 -11.76
N PRO A 112 -19.00 1.18 -11.39
CA PRO A 112 -19.46 2.55 -11.13
C PRO A 112 -18.82 3.09 -9.84
N ILE A 113 -18.31 4.32 -9.89
CA ILE A 113 -17.71 5.02 -8.75
C ILE A 113 -18.73 6.01 -8.18
N SER A 114 -19.10 5.81 -6.92
CA SER A 114 -20.05 6.68 -6.20
C SER A 114 -19.38 7.62 -5.20
N ALA A 115 -18.12 7.36 -4.81
CA ALA A 115 -17.37 8.19 -3.88
C ALA A 115 -15.88 8.16 -4.22
N ILE A 116 -15.22 9.31 -4.05
CA ILE A 116 -13.76 9.46 -4.13
C ILE A 116 -13.27 9.90 -2.75
N LEU A 117 -12.32 9.15 -2.18
CA LEU A 117 -11.79 9.44 -0.86
C LEU A 117 -10.34 9.93 -0.99
N PHE A 118 -10.05 11.04 -0.33
CA PHE A 118 -8.70 11.57 -0.16
C PHE A 118 -8.24 11.36 1.29
N GLY A 119 -6.96 11.05 1.47
CA GLY A 119 -6.41 10.80 2.79
C GLY A 119 -4.90 10.73 2.80
N GLY A 120 -4.32 10.94 3.97
CA GLY A 120 -2.87 10.91 4.19
C GLY A 120 -2.56 10.79 5.68
N ARG A 121 -1.29 10.54 6.01
CA ARG A 121 -0.85 10.43 7.41
C ARG A 121 -0.77 11.81 8.03
N ARG A 122 -1.69 12.11 8.95
CA ARG A 122 -1.77 13.39 9.68
C ARG A 122 -1.86 13.11 11.17
N PRO A 123 -0.80 13.39 11.96
CA PRO A 123 -0.80 13.10 13.39
C PRO A 123 -1.73 14.03 14.20
N GLU A 124 -2.05 15.20 13.65
CA GLU A 124 -2.86 16.22 14.33
C GLU A 124 -3.68 17.08 13.34
N GLY A 125 -4.76 17.66 13.85
CA GLY A 125 -5.54 18.74 13.22
C GLY A 125 -6.58 18.33 12.17
N VAL A 126 -6.37 17.23 11.44
CA VAL A 126 -7.36 16.73 10.46
C VAL A 126 -8.27 15.71 11.14
N PRO A 127 -9.61 15.84 11.08
CA PRO A 127 -10.53 14.88 11.68
C PRO A 127 -10.46 13.52 10.96
N LEU A 128 -11.05 12.49 11.58
CA LEU A 128 -11.08 11.14 11.02
C LEU A 128 -11.70 11.10 9.61
N VAL A 129 -12.82 11.79 9.42
CA VAL A 129 -13.53 11.89 8.14
C VAL A 129 -14.31 13.20 8.09
N TYR A 130 -14.38 13.79 6.90
CA TYR A 130 -15.29 14.89 6.57
C TYR A 130 -15.64 14.81 5.07
N GLU A 131 -16.78 15.36 4.70
CA GLU A 131 -17.28 15.37 3.32
C GLU A 131 -17.07 16.75 2.69
N SER A 132 -16.69 16.79 1.41
CA SER A 132 -16.63 18.04 0.66
C SER A 132 -18.03 18.55 0.34
N TYR A 133 -18.30 19.82 0.61
CA TYR A 133 -19.55 20.50 0.26
C TYR A 133 -20.01 20.37 -1.20
N ASP A 134 -19.08 20.32 -2.15
CA ASP A 134 -19.35 20.16 -3.57
C ASP A 134 -18.11 19.65 -4.31
N TRP A 135 -18.22 19.49 -5.64
CA TRP A 135 -17.14 19.03 -6.50
C TRP A 135 -15.91 19.95 -6.49
N LYS A 136 -16.10 21.27 -6.57
CA LYS A 136 -14.99 22.24 -6.61
C LYS A 136 -14.24 22.24 -5.28
N HIS A 137 -14.96 22.14 -4.17
CA HIS A 137 -14.38 21.96 -2.86
C HIS A 137 -13.65 20.62 -2.75
N GLY A 138 -14.21 19.53 -3.30
CA GLY A 138 -13.54 18.22 -3.38
C GLY A 138 -12.21 18.26 -4.13
N VAL A 139 -12.16 18.96 -5.27
CA VAL A 139 -10.91 19.18 -6.04
C VAL A 139 -9.90 19.97 -5.19
N LEU A 140 -10.34 21.01 -4.48
CA LEU A 140 -9.47 21.76 -3.57
C LEU A 140 -8.95 20.88 -2.41
N VAL A 141 -9.79 20.04 -1.82
CA VAL A 141 -9.40 19.07 -0.78
C VAL A 141 -8.31 18.12 -1.30
N GLY A 142 -8.49 17.57 -2.51
CA GLY A 142 -7.49 16.73 -3.17
C GLY A 142 -6.17 17.48 -3.43
N ALA A 143 -6.24 18.73 -3.90
CA ALA A 143 -5.06 19.56 -4.15
C ALA A 143 -4.32 19.96 -2.86
N ALA A 144 -5.04 20.10 -1.75
CA ALA A 144 -4.50 20.48 -0.45
C ALA A 144 -3.95 19.31 0.37
N MET A 145 -4.00 18.08 -0.17
CA MET A 145 -3.52 16.89 0.52
C MET A 145 -2.08 17.02 1.01
N ARG A 146 -1.87 16.59 2.26
CA ARG A 146 -0.56 16.48 2.89
C ARG A 146 -0.46 15.16 3.65
N SER A 147 0.72 14.56 3.66
CA SER A 147 1.00 13.31 4.37
C SER A 147 2.42 13.32 4.96
N GLU A 148 2.61 12.66 6.09
CA GLU A 148 3.97 12.26 6.52
C GLU A 148 4.65 11.44 5.43
N ALA A 149 5.95 11.70 5.22
CA ALA A 149 6.79 10.93 4.32
C ALA A 149 6.84 9.45 4.73
N THR A 150 6.96 8.57 3.73
CA THR A 150 7.06 7.12 3.92
C THR A 150 8.33 6.58 3.26
N ALA A 151 8.72 5.35 3.61
CA ALA A 151 9.88 4.69 3.03
C ALA A 151 9.72 4.27 1.55
N ALA A 152 8.61 4.63 0.90
CA ALA A 152 8.35 4.31 -0.50
C ALA A 152 9.27 5.05 -1.48
N ALA A 153 9.82 6.21 -1.06
CA ALA A 153 10.72 7.05 -1.84
C ALA A 153 11.96 7.45 -1.01
N GLU A 154 12.81 8.32 -1.55
CA GLU A 154 14.06 8.77 -0.94
C GLU A 154 13.90 9.68 0.29
N PHE A 155 12.68 10.15 0.58
CA PHE A 155 12.41 11.06 1.69
C PHE A 155 12.59 10.36 3.04
N LYS A 156 13.45 10.92 3.88
CA LYS A 156 13.72 10.41 5.23
C LYS A 156 12.94 11.18 6.30
N GLY A 157 12.50 10.47 7.33
CA GLY A 157 11.87 11.05 8.52
C GLY A 157 10.35 11.22 8.40
N LYS A 158 9.75 11.90 9.39
CA LYS A 158 8.29 12.11 9.53
C LYS A 158 7.85 13.51 9.09
N ALA A 159 8.53 14.09 8.11
CA ALA A 159 8.17 15.42 7.60
C ALA A 159 6.80 15.38 6.90
N ILE A 160 5.93 16.33 7.21
CA ILE A 160 4.63 16.48 6.54
C ILE A 160 4.84 17.21 5.21
N MET A 161 4.63 16.49 4.11
CA MET A 161 4.80 17.03 2.77
C MET A 161 3.46 17.21 2.06
N HIS A 162 3.39 18.14 1.11
CA HIS A 162 2.29 18.19 0.15
C HIS A 162 2.32 16.96 -0.77
N ASP A 163 1.17 16.37 -1.03
CA ASP A 163 0.99 15.25 -1.95
C ASP A 163 -0.40 15.33 -2.61
N PRO A 164 -0.63 16.35 -3.47
CA PRO A 164 -1.93 16.60 -4.10
C PRO A 164 -2.41 15.35 -4.85
N PHE A 165 -3.64 14.92 -4.55
CA PHE A 165 -4.27 13.73 -5.14
C PHE A 165 -3.48 12.42 -4.98
N ALA A 166 -2.49 12.37 -4.07
CA ALA A 166 -1.48 11.30 -4.00
C ALA A 166 -0.68 11.09 -5.31
N MET A 167 -0.61 12.14 -6.14
CA MET A 167 -0.03 12.11 -7.48
C MET A 167 1.27 12.92 -7.59
N ARG A 168 1.80 13.48 -6.51
CA ARG A 168 3.02 14.30 -6.55
C ARG A 168 4.17 13.67 -7.35
N PRO A 169 4.53 12.38 -7.14
CA PRO A 169 5.63 11.77 -7.90
C PRO A 169 5.21 11.21 -9.26
N PHE A 170 3.93 11.36 -9.66
CA PHE A 170 3.34 10.63 -10.79
C PHE A 170 2.68 11.53 -11.85
N PHE A 171 2.66 12.85 -11.68
CA PHE A 171 2.14 13.75 -12.71
C PHE A 171 2.97 13.64 -13.99
N GLY A 172 2.33 13.21 -15.09
CA GLY A 172 2.94 13.15 -16.42
C GLY A 172 2.92 14.48 -17.19
N TYR A 173 2.28 15.52 -16.64
CA TYR A 173 2.13 16.85 -17.23
C TYR A 173 1.94 17.92 -16.14
N ASN A 174 1.64 19.15 -16.53
CA ASN A 174 1.51 20.28 -15.60
C ASN A 174 0.36 20.08 -14.60
N PHE A 175 0.65 20.16 -13.30
CA PHE A 175 -0.35 20.02 -12.23
C PHE A 175 -1.47 21.07 -12.28
N GLY A 176 -1.17 22.32 -12.64
CA GLY A 176 -2.20 23.35 -12.79
C GLY A 176 -3.22 23.01 -13.88
N GLN A 177 -2.77 22.38 -14.97
CA GLN A 177 -3.66 21.86 -16.02
C GLN A 177 -4.38 20.57 -15.59
N TYR A 178 -3.81 19.78 -14.67
CA TYR A 178 -4.49 18.62 -14.10
C TYR A 178 -5.73 19.02 -13.28
N LEU A 179 -5.69 20.19 -12.63
CA LEU A 179 -6.80 20.70 -11.81
C LEU A 179 -7.97 21.27 -12.63
N THR A 180 -7.78 21.55 -13.92
CA THR A 180 -8.72 22.26 -14.80
C THR A 180 -9.37 21.32 -15.79
#